data_AF-A0A5B7H2G3-F1
#
_entry.id   AF-A0A5B7H2G3-F1
#
_cell.length_a   1.000
_cell.length_b   1.000
_cell.length_c   1.000
_cell.angle_alpha   90.00
_cell.angle_beta   90.00
_cell.angle_gamma   90.00
#
_symmetry.space_group_name_H-M   'P 1'
#
loop_
_entity.id
_entity.type
_entity.pdbx_description
1 polymer ?
#
loop_
_entity_poly.entity_id
_entity_poly.type
_entity_poly.pdbx_seq_one_letter_code
_entity_poly.pdbx_strand_id
1 'polypeptide(L)'
;MQGQLRFEGERLSLQEHIKILGITTNRELRYGTHITSVALQTSQRKSALHWVVGSLDLWGILTLYRAQICHCMEYGALTWMSSTTTHTRHLDAVKRHALHLLGKDKEITASIMSLEHRRDVATLMACHKAWVQHTPHLTCLSLPPYSLRRMTRQAGAGDHGNGNVYTRDESGTLGLASHTVL
;
A
#
# COMPACT_ATOMS: atom_id res chain seq x y z
N MET A 1 -20.92 -28.76 -2.72
CA MET A 1 -21.57 -28.01 -3.82
C MET A 1 -20.51 -27.11 -4.45
N GLN A 2 -20.05 -27.42 -5.66
CA GLN A 2 -19.09 -26.57 -6.37
C GLN A 2 -19.86 -25.43 -7.04
N GLY A 3 -19.72 -24.21 -6.50
CA GLY A 3 -20.30 -23.02 -7.10
C GLY A 3 -19.69 -22.77 -8.47
N GLN A 4 -20.52 -22.64 -9.50
CA GLN A 4 -20.08 -22.40 -10.87
C GLN A 4 -20.03 -20.90 -11.15
N LEU A 5 -18.82 -20.36 -11.38
CA LEU A 5 -18.60 -18.97 -11.74
C LEU A 5 -18.96 -18.71 -13.20
N ARG A 6 -19.87 -17.77 -13.43
CA ARG A 6 -20.26 -17.30 -14.77
C ARG A 6 -19.94 -15.80 -14.87
N PHE A 7 -19.36 -15.38 -15.98
CA PHE A 7 -19.13 -13.98 -16.31
C PHE A 7 -19.75 -13.71 -17.69
N GLU A 8 -20.67 -12.74 -17.77
CA GLU A 8 -21.41 -12.42 -19.01
C GLU A 8 -22.11 -13.63 -19.68
N GLY A 9 -22.50 -14.62 -18.88
CA GLY A 9 -23.15 -15.85 -19.38
C GLY A 9 -22.17 -16.96 -19.79
N GLU A 10 -20.89 -16.64 -19.95
CA GLU A 10 -19.82 -17.60 -20.23
C GLU A 10 -19.36 -18.32 -18.96
N ARG A 11 -19.07 -19.62 -19.10
CA ARG A 11 -18.57 -20.44 -17.99
C ARG A 11 -17.08 -20.18 -17.84
N LEU A 12 -16.68 -19.59 -16.72
CA LEU A 12 -15.26 -19.44 -16.41
C LEU A 12 -14.72 -20.80 -15.93
N SER A 13 -13.73 -21.33 -16.64
CA SER A 13 -12.98 -22.49 -16.16
C SER A 13 -12.19 -22.09 -14.92
N LEU A 14 -12.16 -22.97 -13.92
CA LEU A 14 -11.40 -22.74 -12.71
C LEU A 14 -9.90 -22.81 -13.06
N GLN A 15 -9.27 -21.66 -13.28
CA GLN A 15 -7.82 -21.60 -13.54
C GLN A 15 -7.04 -21.65 -12.22
N GLU A 16 -5.85 -22.27 -12.23
CA GLU A 16 -4.93 -22.27 -11.08
C GLU A 16 -4.26 -20.92 -10.87
N HIS A 17 -4.09 -20.19 -11.98
CA HIS A 17 -3.47 -18.87 -12.04
C HIS A 17 -4.35 -17.95 -12.88
N ILE A 18 -4.53 -16.72 -12.44
CA ILE A 18 -5.15 -15.65 -13.24
C ILE A 18 -4.16 -14.51 -13.41
N LYS A 19 -4.13 -13.91 -14.60
CA LYS A 19 -3.31 -12.73 -14.89
C LYS A 19 -4.20 -11.51 -15.07
N ILE A 20 -4.10 -10.55 -14.16
CA ILE A 20 -4.90 -9.31 -14.18
C ILE A 20 -3.94 -8.13 -14.19
N LEU A 21 -4.07 -7.23 -15.17
CA LEU A 21 -3.24 -6.02 -15.32
C LEU A 21 -1.72 -6.28 -15.30
N GLY A 22 -1.29 -7.47 -15.74
CA GLY A 22 0.12 -7.88 -15.73
C GLY A 22 0.57 -8.63 -14.47
N ILE A 23 -0.28 -8.73 -13.45
CA ILE A 23 0.00 -9.41 -12.18
C ILE A 23 -0.60 -10.82 -12.22
N THR A 24 0.21 -11.82 -11.89
CA THR A 24 -0.23 -13.22 -11.85
C THR A 24 -0.53 -13.62 -10.40
N THR A 25 -1.71 -14.18 -10.16
CA THR A 25 -2.14 -14.57 -8.83
C THR A 25 -2.67 -16.00 -8.85
N ASN A 26 -2.28 -16.79 -7.84
CA ASN A 26 -2.73 -18.17 -7.70
C ASN A 26 -4.09 -18.24 -7.00
N ARG A 27 -4.76 -19.38 -7.02
CA ARG A 27 -6.02 -19.61 -6.26
C ARG A 27 -5.94 -19.26 -4.78
N GLU A 28 -4.77 -19.40 -4.18
CA GLU A 28 -4.51 -19.04 -2.77
C GLU A 28 -4.15 -17.56 -2.56
N LEU A 29 -4.33 -16.70 -3.57
CA LEU A 29 -3.89 -15.30 -3.58
C LEU A 29 -2.40 -15.10 -3.28
N ARG A 30 -1.60 -16.15 -3.48
CA ARG A 30 -0.14 -16.08 -3.34
C ARG A 30 0.48 -15.45 -4.58
N TYR A 31 1.47 -14.59 -4.34
CA TYR A 31 2.20 -13.88 -5.38
C TYR A 31 3.60 -14.44 -5.64
N GLY A 32 3.96 -15.58 -5.05
CA GLY A 32 5.31 -16.15 -5.13
C GLY A 32 5.79 -16.35 -6.58
N THR A 33 4.98 -17.00 -7.41
CA THR A 33 5.29 -17.21 -8.85
C THR A 33 5.49 -15.88 -9.58
N HIS A 34 4.65 -14.89 -9.29
CA HIS A 34 4.73 -13.58 -9.91
C HIS A 34 5.99 -12.80 -9.46
N ILE A 35 6.28 -12.78 -8.16
CA ILE A 35 7.48 -12.12 -7.64
C ILE A 35 8.75 -12.76 -8.20
N THR A 36 8.81 -14.08 -8.30
CA THR A 36 9.94 -14.78 -8.94
C THR A 36 10.07 -14.37 -10.42
N SER A 37 8.96 -14.24 -11.14
CA SER A 37 8.96 -13.76 -12.52
C SER A 37 9.46 -12.31 -12.63
N VAL A 38 9.00 -11.40 -11.75
CA VAL A 38 9.47 -10.01 -11.69
C VAL A 38 10.95 -9.94 -11.32
N ALA A 39 11.42 -10.76 -10.38
CA ALA A 39 12.82 -10.83 -10.00
C ALA A 39 13.69 -11.31 -11.16
N LEU A 40 13.26 -12.34 -11.89
CA LEU A 40 13.94 -12.84 -13.08
C LEU A 40 13.99 -11.77 -14.18
N GLN A 41 12.86 -11.12 -14.48
CA GLN A 41 12.80 -10.05 -15.48
C GLN A 41 13.73 -8.89 -15.10
N THR A 42 13.75 -8.52 -13.82
CA THR A 42 14.64 -7.46 -13.33
C THR A 42 16.11 -7.86 -13.44
N SER A 43 16.43 -9.12 -13.15
CA SER A 43 17.79 -9.66 -13.34
C SER A 43 18.21 -9.61 -14.81
N GLN A 44 17.33 -9.99 -15.74
CA GLN A 44 17.59 -9.89 -17.18
C GLN A 44 17.82 -8.45 -17.63
N ARG A 45 16.98 -7.51 -17.17
CA ARG A 45 17.15 -6.07 -17.46
C ARG A 45 18.42 -5.50 -16.85
N LYS A 46 18.79 -5.92 -15.63
CA LYS A 46 20.08 -5.60 -15.01
C LYS A 46 21.23 -6.10 -15.88
N SER A 47 21.18 -7.34 -16.35
CA SER A 47 22.21 -7.89 -17.23
C SER A 47 22.32 -7.09 -18.53
N ALA A 48 21.20 -6.74 -19.15
CA ALA A 48 21.18 -5.88 -20.34
C ALA A 48 21.78 -4.49 -20.05
N LEU A 49 21.45 -3.89 -18.89
CA LEU A 49 22.04 -2.62 -18.45
C LEU A 49 23.55 -2.74 -18.27
N HIS A 50 24.03 -3.83 -17.66
CA HIS A 50 25.46 -4.07 -17.45
C HIS A 50 26.25 -4.05 -18.77
N TRP A 51 25.69 -4.55 -19.87
CA TRP A 51 26.34 -4.52 -21.18
C TRP A 51 26.54 -3.10 -21.74
N VAL A 52 25.66 -2.15 -21.40
CA VAL A 52 25.70 -0.77 -21.92
C VAL A 52 26.28 0.23 -20.92
N VAL A 53 26.60 -0.20 -19.69
CA VAL A 53 27.18 0.67 -18.65
C VAL A 53 28.49 1.29 -19.12
N GLY A 54 29.32 0.56 -19.88
CA GLY A 54 30.62 1.07 -20.35
C GLY A 54 30.54 2.20 -21.40
N SER A 55 29.37 2.44 -22.00
CA SER A 55 29.18 3.45 -23.06
C SER A 55 28.33 4.64 -22.61
N LEU A 56 27.88 4.69 -21.35
CA LEU A 56 26.97 5.69 -20.83
C LEU A 56 27.59 6.49 -19.69
N ASP A 57 27.20 7.76 -19.58
CA ASP A 57 27.46 8.56 -18.39
C ASP A 57 26.62 8.07 -17.19
N LEU A 58 27.06 8.40 -15.98
CA LEU A 58 26.43 8.02 -14.72
C LEU A 58 24.95 8.44 -14.65
N TRP A 59 24.63 9.64 -15.15
CA TRP A 59 23.24 10.11 -15.26
C TRP A 59 22.40 9.28 -16.24
N GLY A 60 23.01 8.84 -17.34
CA GLY A 60 22.39 7.94 -18.31
C GLY A 60 22.09 6.57 -17.69
N ILE A 61 23.06 6.00 -16.96
CA ILE A 61 22.90 4.74 -16.23
C ILE A 61 21.79 4.87 -15.18
N LEU A 62 21.76 5.95 -14.39
CA LEU A 62 20.73 6.22 -13.39
C LEU A 62 19.34 6.32 -14.02
N THR A 63 19.24 7.00 -15.16
CA THR A 63 17.97 7.16 -15.88
C THR A 63 17.46 5.82 -16.38
N LEU A 64 18.33 5.00 -16.99
CA LEU A 64 17.96 3.65 -17.44
C LEU A 64 17.61 2.73 -16.28
N TYR A 65 18.34 2.81 -15.17
CA TYR A 65 18.03 2.06 -13.96
C TYR A 65 16.61 2.38 -13.47
N ARG A 66 16.26 3.66 -13.34
CA ARG A 66 14.92 4.09 -12.91
C ARG A 66 13.84 3.66 -13.91
N ALA A 67 14.09 3.81 -15.21
CA ALA A 67 13.10 3.48 -16.23
C ALA A 67 12.86 1.96 -16.36
N GLN A 68 13.92 1.15 -16.33
CA GLN A 68 13.84 -0.28 -16.65
C GLN A 68 13.71 -1.18 -15.42
N ILE A 69 14.46 -0.89 -14.35
CA ILE A 69 14.56 -1.77 -13.18
C ILE A 69 13.54 -1.35 -12.12
N CYS A 70 13.48 -0.07 -11.76
CA CYS A 70 12.54 0.42 -10.75
C CYS A 70 11.09 0.21 -11.16
N HIS A 71 10.72 0.50 -12.41
CA HIS A 71 9.34 0.36 -12.87
C HIS A 71 8.78 -1.06 -12.69
N CYS A 72 9.56 -2.10 -13.04
CA CYS A 72 9.16 -3.50 -12.86
C CYS A 72 8.86 -3.85 -11.40
N MET A 73 9.63 -3.29 -10.47
CA MET A 73 9.50 -3.58 -9.04
C MET A 73 8.41 -2.73 -8.35
N GLU A 74 8.02 -1.61 -8.96
CA GLU A 74 7.12 -0.62 -8.36
C GLU A 74 5.68 -0.73 -8.84
N TYR A 75 5.47 -1.11 -10.09
CA TYR A 75 4.15 -1.12 -10.73
C TYR A 75 3.10 -1.95 -9.96
N GLY A 76 3.50 -3.11 -9.41
CA GLY A 76 2.59 -3.99 -8.65
C GLY A 76 2.88 -4.06 -7.15
N ALA A 77 3.66 -3.12 -6.61
CA ALA A 77 4.17 -3.17 -5.25
C ALA A 77 3.07 -3.26 -4.17
N LEU A 78 1.93 -2.60 -4.40
CA LEU A 78 0.74 -2.66 -3.53
C LEU A 78 0.10 -4.04 -3.52
N THR A 79 0.05 -4.71 -4.68
CA THR A 79 -0.67 -5.96 -4.86
C THR A 79 0.00 -7.12 -4.12
N TRP A 80 1.33 -7.18 -4.15
CA TRP A 80 2.09 -8.22 -3.45
C TRP A 80 2.72 -7.76 -2.13
N MET A 81 2.28 -6.64 -1.56
CA MET A 81 2.75 -6.19 -0.25
C MET A 81 2.36 -7.18 0.87
N SER A 82 1.28 -7.92 0.68
CA SER A 82 0.84 -9.02 1.55
C SER A 82 1.58 -10.34 1.31
N SER A 83 2.59 -10.37 0.42
CA SER A 83 3.39 -11.56 0.16
C SER A 83 4.33 -11.89 1.33
N THR A 84 4.86 -13.11 1.34
CA THR A 84 5.80 -13.55 2.37
C THR A 84 7.08 -12.72 2.37
N THR A 85 7.63 -12.50 3.56
CA THR A 85 8.87 -11.75 3.78
C THR A 85 10.08 -12.31 3.01
N THR A 86 10.05 -13.60 2.68
CA THR A 86 11.07 -14.24 1.85
C THR A 86 11.08 -13.71 0.42
N HIS A 87 9.91 -13.52 -0.19
CA HIS A 87 9.80 -13.03 -1.56
C HIS A 87 10.12 -11.54 -1.67
N THR A 88 9.74 -10.73 -0.67
CA THR A 88 10.09 -9.30 -0.63
C THR A 88 11.60 -9.11 -0.44
N ARG A 89 12.25 -9.89 0.45
CA ARG A 89 13.71 -9.90 0.62
C ARG A 89 14.47 -10.25 -0.65
N HIS A 90 13.93 -11.17 -1.46
CA HIS A 90 14.54 -11.53 -2.74
C HIS A 90 14.54 -10.35 -3.73
N LEU A 91 13.43 -9.61 -3.84
CA LEU A 91 13.38 -8.38 -4.65
C LEU A 91 14.37 -7.33 -4.15
N ASP A 92 14.46 -7.15 -2.83
CA ASP A 92 15.40 -6.21 -2.22
C ASP A 92 16.86 -6.63 -2.47
N ALA A 93 17.15 -7.93 -2.57
CA ALA A 93 18.47 -8.42 -2.98
C ALA A 93 18.77 -8.09 -4.45
N VAL A 94 17.83 -8.36 -5.37
CA VAL A 94 17.99 -8.03 -6.79
C VAL A 94 18.21 -6.52 -6.98
N LYS A 95 17.46 -5.68 -6.26
CA LYS A 95 17.65 -4.24 -6.28
C LYS A 95 19.04 -3.82 -5.79
N ARG A 96 19.51 -4.37 -4.67
CA ARG A 96 20.87 -4.11 -4.15
C ARG A 96 21.94 -4.51 -5.15
N HIS A 97 21.79 -5.65 -5.81
CA HIS A 97 22.71 -6.08 -6.87
C HIS A 97 22.68 -5.18 -8.11
N ALA A 98 21.53 -4.60 -8.44
CA ALA A 98 21.41 -3.64 -9.53
C ALA A 98 22.01 -2.28 -9.16
N LEU A 99 21.87 -1.83 -7.91
CA LEU A 99 22.51 -0.61 -7.41
C LEU A 99 24.03 -0.67 -7.50
N HIS A 100 24.63 -1.86 -7.39
CA HIS A 100 26.08 -2.02 -7.57
C HIS A 100 26.58 -1.58 -8.96
N LEU A 101 25.70 -1.55 -9.98
CA LEU A 101 26.05 -1.04 -11.31
C LEU A 101 26.23 0.47 -11.36
N LEU A 102 25.66 1.22 -10.41
CA LEU A 102 25.78 2.68 -10.34
C LEU A 102 27.08 3.14 -9.67
N GLY A 103 27.97 2.21 -9.29
CA GLY A 103 29.23 2.54 -8.65
C GLY A 103 29.11 2.86 -7.16
N LYS A 104 30.19 3.38 -6.57
CA LYS A 104 30.30 3.70 -5.14
C LYS A 104 29.84 5.12 -4.79
N ASP A 105 29.25 5.84 -5.74
CA ASP A 105 28.77 7.21 -5.51
C ASP A 105 27.59 7.18 -4.54
N LYS A 106 27.92 7.44 -3.27
CA LYS A 106 27.01 7.33 -2.13
C LYS A 106 25.86 8.31 -2.24
N GLU A 107 26.08 9.49 -2.81
CA GLU A 107 25.05 10.52 -2.97
C GLU A 107 23.94 10.08 -3.93
N ILE A 108 24.31 9.51 -5.08
CA ILE A 108 23.35 9.03 -6.07
C ILE A 108 22.63 7.79 -5.54
N THR A 109 23.36 6.88 -4.90
CA THR A 109 22.77 5.69 -4.30
C THR A 109 21.81 6.05 -3.16
N ALA A 110 22.14 7.08 -2.35
CA ALA A 110 21.26 7.60 -1.31
C ALA A 110 20.00 8.27 -1.86
N SER A 111 20.06 8.87 -3.06
CA SER A 111 18.88 9.42 -3.73
C SER A 111 17.86 8.34 -4.12
N ILE A 112 18.29 7.08 -4.24
CA ILE A 112 17.40 5.99 -4.61
C ILE A 112 16.74 5.44 -3.34
N MET A 113 15.48 5.80 -3.16
CA MET A 113 14.69 5.32 -2.01
C MET A 113 14.61 3.79 -1.98
N SER A 114 14.59 3.20 -0.77
CA SER A 114 14.33 1.78 -0.56
C SER A 114 12.99 1.35 -1.17
N LEU A 115 12.89 0.11 -1.66
CA LEU A 115 11.61 -0.44 -2.12
C LEU A 115 10.59 -0.50 -0.98
N GLU A 116 11.03 -0.82 0.23
CA GLU A 116 10.18 -0.83 1.42
C GLU A 116 9.54 0.53 1.64
N HIS A 117 10.36 1.58 1.74
CA HIS A 117 9.86 2.94 1.89
C HIS A 117 8.87 3.32 0.78
N ARG A 118 9.15 2.95 -0.48
CA ARG A 118 8.23 3.22 -1.58
C ARG A 118 6.91 2.44 -1.49
N ARG A 119 6.94 1.20 -0.99
CA ARG A 119 5.73 0.41 -0.69
C ARG A 119 4.89 1.10 0.38
N ASP A 120 5.53 1.58 1.44
CA ASP A 120 4.85 2.27 2.53
C ASP A 120 4.21 3.58 2.05
N VAL A 121 4.96 4.40 1.31
CA VAL A 121 4.46 5.65 0.74
C VAL A 121 3.30 5.38 -0.24
N ALA A 122 3.41 4.37 -1.09
CA ALA A 122 2.32 4.00 -2.01
C ALA A 122 1.06 3.57 -1.25
N THR A 123 1.22 2.81 -0.17
CA THR A 123 0.11 2.35 0.68
C THR A 123 -0.56 3.53 1.38
N LEU A 124 0.24 4.38 2.03
CA LEU A 124 -0.24 5.59 2.69
C LEU A 124 -0.96 6.51 1.70
N MET A 125 -0.42 6.67 0.49
CA MET A 125 -1.05 7.47 -0.56
C MET A 125 -2.39 6.87 -0.99
N ALA A 126 -2.48 5.55 -1.16
CA ALA A 126 -3.74 4.88 -1.50
C ALA A 126 -4.78 5.06 -0.39
N CYS A 127 -4.39 4.86 0.87
CA CYS A 127 -5.26 5.10 2.04
C CYS A 127 -5.70 6.57 2.12
N HIS A 128 -4.79 7.52 1.93
CA HIS A 128 -5.11 8.95 1.93
C HIS A 128 -6.11 9.30 0.82
N LYS A 129 -5.91 8.77 -0.39
CA LYS A 129 -6.83 8.98 -1.53
C LYS A 129 -8.23 8.40 -1.27
N ALA A 130 -8.30 7.27 -0.59
CA ALA A 130 -9.56 6.62 -0.25
C ALA A 130 -10.29 7.34 0.90
N TRP A 131 -9.59 7.64 1.99
CA TRP A 131 -10.19 8.09 3.25
C TRP A 131 -10.23 9.61 3.45
N VAL A 132 -9.26 10.34 2.91
CA VAL A 132 -9.18 11.82 3.08
C VAL A 132 -9.71 12.52 1.83
N GLN A 133 -9.28 12.09 0.64
CA GLN A 133 -9.70 12.73 -0.62
C GLN A 133 -11.00 12.16 -1.19
N HIS A 134 -11.55 11.08 -0.61
CA HIS A 134 -12.80 10.44 -1.03
C HIS A 134 -12.89 10.21 -2.54
N THR A 135 -11.81 9.69 -3.14
CA THR A 135 -11.75 9.47 -4.59
C THR A 135 -12.86 8.49 -5.03
N PRO A 136 -13.74 8.84 -5.98
CA PRO A 136 -15.00 8.13 -6.23
C PRO A 136 -14.83 6.67 -6.64
N HIS A 137 -13.75 6.32 -7.35
CA HIS A 137 -13.46 4.94 -7.75
C HIS A 137 -12.78 4.11 -6.67
N LEU A 138 -12.33 4.74 -5.57
CA LEU A 138 -11.74 4.07 -4.39
C LEU A 138 -12.71 4.02 -3.21
N THR A 139 -13.91 4.58 -3.34
CA THR A 139 -14.90 4.63 -2.26
C THR A 139 -15.28 3.24 -1.74
N CYS A 140 -15.21 2.20 -2.58
CA CYS A 140 -15.46 0.83 -2.12
C CYS A 140 -14.38 0.28 -1.17
N LEU A 141 -13.18 0.86 -1.20
CA LEU A 141 -12.06 0.53 -0.30
C LEU A 141 -12.09 1.36 0.98
N SER A 142 -12.90 2.42 1.03
CA SER A 142 -13.14 3.21 2.22
C SER A 142 -14.04 2.42 3.16
N LEU A 143 -13.45 1.49 3.91
CA LEU A 143 -14.12 0.84 5.03
C LEU A 143 -14.71 1.94 5.93
N PRO A 144 -15.97 1.78 6.40
CA PRO A 144 -16.54 2.74 7.32
C PRO A 144 -15.61 2.88 8.54
N PRO A 145 -15.42 4.11 9.06
CA PRO A 145 -14.49 4.35 10.16
C PRO A 145 -14.81 3.40 11.31
N TYR A 146 -13.87 2.52 11.61
CA TYR A 146 -14.00 1.58 12.70
C TYR A 146 -14.00 2.37 14.02
N SER A 147 -15.17 2.59 14.61
CA SER A 147 -15.28 3.18 15.93
C SER A 147 -14.78 2.16 16.95
N LEU A 148 -13.50 2.27 17.34
CA LEU A 148 -12.98 1.63 18.54
C LEU A 148 -13.74 2.22 19.73
N ARG A 149 -14.88 1.61 20.08
CA ARG A 149 -15.56 1.89 21.34
C ARG A 149 -14.65 1.40 22.45
N ARG A 150 -13.74 2.26 22.89
CA ARG A 150 -12.92 2.04 24.07
C ARG A 150 -13.89 1.95 25.25
N MET A 151 -14.31 0.73 25.62
CA MET A 151 -14.94 0.49 26.91
C MET A 151 -13.86 0.73 27.97
N THR A 152 -13.74 1.97 28.42
CA THR A 152 -13.15 2.24 29.73
C THR A 152 -14.01 1.48 30.72
N ARG A 153 -13.46 0.41 31.31
CA ARG A 153 -14.08 -0.20 32.48
C ARG A 153 -14.24 0.92 33.50
N GLN A 154 -15.48 1.24 33.87
CA GLN A 154 -15.73 2.00 35.06
C GLN A 154 -15.04 1.24 36.20
N ALA A 155 -14.00 1.84 36.79
CA ALA A 155 -13.55 1.40 38.09
C ALA A 155 -14.73 1.67 39.02
N GLY A 156 -15.29 0.60 39.60
CA GLY A 156 -16.27 0.73 40.67
C GLY A 156 -15.61 1.49 41.81
N ALA A 157 -15.90 2.79 41.90
CA ALA A 157 -15.64 3.56 43.10
C ALA A 157 -16.57 3.00 44.17
N GLY A 158 -15.95 2.51 45.25
CA GLY A 158 -16.67 2.00 46.41
C GLY A 158 -17.72 2.99 46.88
N ASP A 159 -18.91 2.44 47.06
CA ASP A 159 -20.05 3.03 47.73
C ASP A 159 -19.62 3.61 49.09
N HIS A 160 -19.68 4.93 49.23
CA HIS A 160 -19.97 5.63 50.49
C HIS A 160 -20.59 7.00 50.17
N GLY A 161 -21.92 7.05 50.23
CA GLY A 161 -22.68 8.11 50.88
C GLY A 161 -22.56 9.55 50.36
N ASN A 162 -23.71 10.04 49.90
CA ASN A 162 -24.25 11.39 50.14
C ASN A 162 -24.16 12.42 48.99
N GLY A 163 -25.31 12.62 48.35
CA GLY A 163 -25.88 13.94 47.99
C GLY A 163 -25.09 14.87 47.08
N ASN A 164 -25.42 14.91 45.79
CA ASN A 164 -26.10 16.07 45.22
C ASN A 164 -26.63 15.76 43.81
N VAL A 165 -27.89 16.09 43.57
CA VAL A 165 -28.51 16.05 42.25
C VAL A 165 -28.08 17.31 41.50
N TYR A 166 -27.37 17.13 40.39
CA TYR A 166 -27.27 18.15 39.34
C TYR A 166 -27.66 17.49 38.02
N THR A 167 -28.91 17.70 37.62
CA THR A 167 -29.33 17.57 36.23
C THR A 167 -28.76 18.75 35.45
N ARG A 168 -28.16 18.48 34.28
CA ARG A 168 -27.95 19.53 33.28
C ARG A 168 -28.19 18.97 31.89
N ASP A 169 -29.24 19.49 31.29
CA ASP A 169 -29.82 19.12 30.00
C ASP A 169 -28.90 19.34 28.81
N GLU A 170 -29.16 18.54 27.79
CA GLU A 170 -28.73 18.69 26.41
C GLU A 170 -29.25 20.00 25.82
N SER A 171 -28.36 20.90 25.39
CA SER A 171 -28.53 21.79 24.24
C SER A 171 -27.37 22.78 24.14
N GLY A 172 -26.29 22.38 23.46
CA GLY A 172 -25.21 23.28 23.05
C GLY A 172 -25.58 24.01 21.75
N THR A 173 -26.43 25.03 21.83
CA THR A 173 -26.57 26.05 20.77
C THR A 173 -26.09 27.39 21.34
N LEU A 174 -25.04 27.97 20.73
CA LEU A 174 -24.47 29.27 21.12
C LEU A 174 -24.88 30.36 20.13
N GLY A 175 -25.38 31.47 20.65
CA GLY A 175 -25.35 32.81 20.03
C GLY A 175 -26.73 33.39 19.66
N LEU A 176 -27.42 34.05 20.60
CA LEU A 176 -27.45 35.52 20.84
C LEU A 176 -28.49 36.28 19.99
N ALA A 177 -29.69 36.46 20.54
CA ALA A 177 -30.61 37.53 20.17
C ALA A 177 -31.00 38.29 21.45
N SER A 178 -30.49 39.52 21.58
CA SER A 178 -30.91 40.46 22.62
C SER A 178 -32.30 41.00 22.28
N HIS A 179 -33.26 40.80 23.19
CA HIS A 179 -34.50 41.55 23.24
C HIS A 179 -34.25 42.93 23.87
N THR A 180 -34.86 43.97 23.33
CA THR A 180 -35.37 45.07 24.16
C THR A 180 -36.72 45.52 23.61
N VAL A 181 -37.68 45.54 24.52
CA VAL A 181 -39.09 45.88 24.38
C VAL A 181 -39.24 47.40 24.41
N LEU A 182 -39.92 47.96 23.42
CA LEU A 182 -41.14 48.80 23.53
C LEU A 182 -41.66 49.12 22.14
#